data_AF-A0A7X8RR69-F1
#
_entry.id   AF-A0A7X8RR69-F1
#
_cell.length_a   1.000
_cell.length_b   1.000
_cell.length_c   1.000
_cell.angle_alpha   90.00
_cell.angle_beta   90.00
_cell.angle_gamma   90.00
#
_symmetry.space_group_name_H-M   'P 1'
#
loop_
_entity.id
_entity.type
_entity.pdbx_description
1 polymer ?
#
loop_
_entity_poly.entity_id
_entity_poly.type
_entity_poly.pdbx_seq_one_letter_code
_entity_poly.pdbx_strand_id
1 'polypeptide(L)' 'MKLNKEIKERIDNYFDNISAEELYEISLKYGFVEDFGFEISNTMMDNLNVDIYTSSTDQSYDSTDDSNLPLAA' A
#
# COMPACT_ATOMS: atom_id res chain seq x y z
N MET A 1 17.92 -9.16 -33.08
CA MET A 1 19.31 -9.57 -32.77
C MET A 1 19.26 -10.74 -31.81
N LYS A 2 20.03 -11.81 -32.03
CA LYS A 2 20.19 -12.89 -31.05
C LYS A 2 21.32 -12.50 -30.10
N LEU A 3 21.10 -12.67 -28.79
CA LEU A 3 22.17 -12.53 -27.81
C LEU A 3 23.25 -13.59 -28.06
N ASN A 4 24.51 -13.25 -27.82
CA ASN A 4 25.58 -14.24 -27.82
C ASN A 4 25.29 -15.29 -26.73
N LYS A 5 25.49 -16.58 -27.05
CA LYS A 5 25.25 -17.71 -26.14
C LYS A 5 25.97 -17.54 -24.80
N GLU A 6 27.21 -17.06 -24.82
CA GLU A 6 28.02 -16.85 -23.62
C GLU A 6 27.43 -15.75 -22.73
N ILE A 7 26.96 -14.66 -23.34
CA ILE A 7 26.34 -13.54 -22.59
C ILE A 7 25.04 -14.02 -21.94
N LYS A 8 24.24 -14.79 -22.67
CA LYS A 8 23.00 -15.36 -22.12
C LYS A 8 23.29 -16.26 -20.92
N GLU A 9 24.24 -17.17 -21.04
CA GLU A 9 24.60 -18.11 -19.97
C GLU A 9 25.10 -17.39 -18.71
N ARG A 10 25.83 -16.28 -18.86
CA ARG A 10 26.25 -15.45 -17.72
C ARG A 10 25.08 -14.76 -17.03
N ILE A 11 24.08 -14.30 -17.80
CA ILE A 11 22.87 -13.68 -17.25
C ILE A 11 22.05 -14.73 -16.50
N ASP A 12 21.79 -15.88 -17.13
CA ASP A 12 21.01 -16.96 -16.52
C ASP A 12 21.67 -17.42 -15.21
N ASN A 13 22.99 -17.68 -15.22
CA ASN A 13 23.73 -18.05 -14.01
C ASN A 13 23.68 -16.97 -12.91
N TYR A 14 23.66 -15.69 -13.26
CA TYR A 14 23.58 -14.63 -12.26
C TYR A 14 22.22 -14.64 -11.54
N PHE A 15 21.13 -14.77 -12.30
CA PHE A 15 19.77 -14.80 -11.73
C PHE A 15 19.44 -16.12 -11.01
N ASP A 16 20.09 -17.23 -11.38
CA ASP A 16 19.92 -18.51 -10.68
C ASP A 16 20.60 -18.55 -9.30
N ASN A 17 21.60 -17.70 -9.05
CA ASN A 17 22.41 -17.72 -7.82
C ASN A 17 22.17 -16.51 -6.88
N ILE A 18 21.39 -15.51 -7.31
CA ILE A 18 21.11 -14.33 -6.49
C ILE A 18 19.86 -14.54 -5.64
N SER A 19 19.89 -14.08 -4.39
CA SER A 19 18.69 -14.05 -3.53
C SER A 19 17.77 -12.87 -3.87
N ALA A 20 16.51 -12.97 -3.45
CA ALA A 20 15.55 -11.87 -3.62
C ALA A 20 15.98 -10.59 -2.88
N GLU A 21 16.62 -10.73 -1.72
CA GLU A 21 17.14 -9.62 -0.92
C GLU A 21 18.28 -8.89 -1.64
N GLU A 22 19.28 -9.62 -2.14
CA GLU A 22 20.38 -9.03 -2.90
C GLU A 22 19.90 -8.36 -4.19
N LEU A 23 18.92 -8.97 -4.87
CA LEU A 23 18.33 -8.38 -6.06
C LEU A 23 17.61 -7.07 -5.74
N TYR A 24 16.91 -7.01 -4.60
CA TYR A 24 16.26 -5.80 -4.12
C TYR A 24 17.28 -4.69 -3.83
N GLU A 25 18.35 -4.97 -3.09
CA GLU A 25 19.41 -3.99 -2.82
C GLU A 25 20.05 -3.44 -4.11
N ILE A 26 20.27 -4.30 -5.09
CA ILE A 26 20.79 -3.90 -6.40
C ILE A 26 19.81 -3.01 -7.14
N SER A 27 18.51 -3.33 -7.10
CA SER A 27 17.48 -2.50 -7.72
C SER A 27 17.52 -1.07 -7.17
N LEU A 28 17.66 -0.91 -5.84
CA LEU A 28 17.79 0.41 -5.20
C LEU A 28 19.02 1.17 -5.71
N LYS A 29 20.17 0.49 -5.87
CA LYS A 29 21.40 1.09 -6.42
C LYS A 29 21.22 1.63 -7.83
N TYR A 30 20.41 0.96 -8.65
CA TYR A 30 20.13 1.39 -10.03
C TYR A 30 18.95 2.38 -10.12
N GLY A 31 18.44 2.85 -8.99
CA GLY A 31 17.38 3.86 -8.95
C GLY A 31 15.99 3.31 -9.23
N PHE A 32 15.79 1.99 -9.09
CA PHE A 32 14.45 1.45 -8.97
C PHE A 32 13.91 1.90 -7.62
N VAL A 33 12.93 2.79 -7.64
CA VAL A 33 12.21 3.26 -6.46
C VAL A 33 10.92 2.45 -6.39
N GLU A 34 10.63 1.88 -5.23
CA GLU A 34 9.30 1.32 -4.98
C GLU A 34 8.29 2.47 -4.98
N ASP A 35 7.44 2.50 -5.99
CA ASP A 35 6.25 3.35 -5.96
C ASP A 35 5.25 2.69 -5.01
N PHE A 36 5.36 3.04 -3.72
CA PHE A 36 4.37 2.70 -2.70
C PHE A 36 3.12 3.59 -2.80
N GLY A 37 2.92 4.31 -3.91
CA GLY A 37 1.72 5.05 -4.21
C GLY A 37 0.50 4.14 -4.10
N PHE A 38 -0.19 4.22 -2.96
CA PHE A 38 -1.56 3.76 -2.83
C PHE A 38 -2.38 4.65 -3.77
N GLU A 39 -2.59 4.19 -5.00
CA GLU A 39 -3.48 4.84 -5.95
C GLU A 39 -4.91 4.68 -5.43
N ILE A 40 -5.32 5.55 -4.50
CA ILE A 40 -6.73 5.89 -4.32
C ILE A 40 -7.11 6.61 -5.61
N SER A 41 -7.38 5.83 -6.65
CA SER A 41 -8.12 6.31 -7.80
C SER A 41 -9.43 6.86 -7.24
N ASN A 42 -9.53 8.18 -7.30
CA ASN A 42 -10.62 8.97 -6.75
C ASN A 42 -11.87 8.85 -7.66
N THR A 43 -12.23 7.62 -8.01
CA THR A 43 -13.23 7.26 -9.02
C THR A 43 -14.42 6.49 -8.43
N MET A 44 -14.51 6.35 -7.10
CA MET A 44 -15.61 5.62 -6.48
C MET A 44 -16.08 6.18 -5.12
N MET A 45 -15.87 7.48 -4.85
CA MET A 45 -16.39 8.13 -3.64
C MET A 45 -17.54 9.11 -3.93
N ASP A 46 -18.23 8.99 -5.07
CA ASP A 46 -19.35 9.89 -5.41
C ASP A 46 -20.74 9.33 -5.07
N ASN A 47 -20.87 8.08 -4.58
CA ASN A 47 -22.20 7.45 -4.41
C ASN A 47 -22.39 6.59 -3.15
N LEU A 48 -21.83 6.99 -2.01
CA LEU A 48 -22.27 6.43 -0.73
C LEU A 48 -23.48 7.22 -0.20
N ASN A 49 -24.66 6.96 -0.78
CA ASN A 49 -25.92 7.26 -0.10
C ASN A 49 -26.13 6.19 0.97
N VAL A 50 -25.61 6.46 2.17
CA VAL A 50 -25.83 5.60 3.33
C VAL A 50 -27.16 6.01 3.95
N ASP A 51 -28.21 5.24 3.66
CA ASP A 51 -29.43 5.28 4.46
C ASP A 51 -29.07 4.77 5.87
N ILE A 52 -28.88 5.71 6.80
CA ILE A 52 -28.61 5.43 8.21
C ILE A 52 -29.90 4.85 8.80
N TYR A 53 -30.00 3.52 8.83
CA TYR A 53 -30.94 2.85 9.72
C TYR A 53 -30.47 3.10 11.16
N THR A 54 -31.12 4.02 11.86
CA THR A 54 -30.94 4.16 13.30
C THR A 54 -31.51 2.91 13.95
N SER A 55 -30.64 1.99 14.36
CA SER A 55 -31.03 0.97 15.32
C SER A 55 -31.28 1.70 16.64
N SER A 56 -32.55 1.74 17.05
CA SER A 56 -32.96 2.18 18.38
C SER A 56 -32.31 1.26 19.41
N THR A 57 -31.10 1.62 19.82
CA THR A 57 -30.39 0.99 20.91
C THR A 57 -30.63 1.88 22.13
N ASP A 58 -31.26 1.29 23.13
CA ASP A 58 -31.73 1.94 24.36
C ASP A 58 -30.73 2.94 24.92
N GLN A 59 -31.21 4.17 25.15
CA GLN A 59 -30.44 5.21 25.82
C GLN A 59 -30.26 4.87 27.30
N SER A 60 -29.02 4.65 27.69
CA SER A 60 -28.57 4.82 29.06
C SER A 60 -27.05 5.07 29.03
N TYR A 61 -26.66 6.30 28.71
CA TYR A 61 -25.31 6.77 28.96
C TYR A 61 -25.39 7.95 29.94
N ASP A 62 -25.05 7.66 31.19
CA ASP A 62 -24.80 8.65 32.22
C ASP A 62 -23.39 9.20 32.01
N SER A 63 -23.28 10.51 31.77
CA SER A 63 -22.00 11.20 31.66
C SER A 63 -22.12 12.56 32.34
N THR A 64 -21.96 12.56 33.65
CA THR A 64 -21.42 13.73 34.35
C THR A 64 -20.01 13.99 33.84
N ASP A 65 -19.83 15.21 33.32
CA ASP A 65 -18.56 15.90 33.09
C ASP A 65 -17.49 15.16 32.28
N ASP A 66 -17.25 15.64 31.06
CA ASP A 66 -15.94 16.23 30.76
C ASP A 66 -15.99 16.84 29.36
N SER A 67 -16.47 18.07 29.33
CA SER A 67 -16.17 19.02 28.27
C SER A 67 -14.66 19.22 28.21
N ASN A 68 -14.00 18.59 27.24
CA ASN A 68 -12.89 19.12 26.42
C ASN A 68 -12.06 17.97 25.84
N LEU A 69 -12.47 17.46 24.68
CA LEU A 69 -11.53 16.82 23.77
C LEU A 69 -11.60 17.56 22.43
N PRO A 70 -10.53 18.26 22.02
CA PRO A 70 -10.53 18.93 20.72
C PRO A 70 -10.50 17.87 19.63
N LEU A 71 -11.47 17.91 18.71
CA LEU A 71 -11.33 17.23 17.43
C LEU A 71 -10.20 17.93 16.66
N ALA A 72 -9.06 17.27 16.48
CA ALA A 72 -8.12 17.66 15.46
C ALA A 72 -8.62 17.09 14.12
N ALA A 73 -8.90 17.99 13.18
CA ALA A 73 -9.20 17.70 11.78
C ALA A 73 -7.94 17.39 10.98
#